data_AF-A0A1L6MWV3-F1
#
_entry.id   AF-A0A1L6MWV3-F1
#
_cell.length_a   1.000
_cell.length_b   1.000
_cell.length_c   1.000
_cell.angle_alpha   90.00
_cell.angle_beta   90.00
_cell.angle_gamma   90.00
#
_symmetry.space_group_name_H-M   'P 1'
#
loop_
_entity.id
_entity.type
_entity.pdbx_description
1 polymer ?
#
loop_
_entity_poly.entity_id
_entity_poly.type
_entity_poly.pdbx_seq_one_letter_code
_entity_poly.pdbx_strand_id
1 'polypeptide(L)'
;MLQRRSSPYLFAIVLPSTLGAGCGTNSIATNDCQKIEYARCRHANECGRDLSRIPPSQQSQDPIAACMNYYQIACLHGMVIPSSPSVEQVKACLNEIEKGNCTAVLTPQDVPGCQWLTPPADGSTEKK
;
A
#
# COMPACT_ATOMS: atom_id res chain seq x y z
N MET A 1 69.05 7.23 19.49
CA MET A 1 68.75 6.03 20.32
C MET A 1 67.31 5.64 19.98
N LEU A 2 67.10 4.63 19.11
CA LEU A 2 66.57 3.29 19.45
C LEU A 2 65.17 3.37 20.12
N GLN A 3 64.06 2.77 19.67
CA GLN A 3 63.91 1.53 18.90
C GLN A 3 62.44 1.33 18.43
N ARG A 4 62.29 0.75 17.23
CA ARG A 4 61.09 0.10 16.68
C ARG A 4 60.39 -0.86 17.64
N ARG A 5 59.05 -0.91 17.60
CA ARG A 5 58.21 -2.13 17.48
C ARG A 5 56.87 -1.75 16.81
N SER A 6 56.73 -1.70 15.48
CA SER A 6 56.26 -2.78 14.60
C SER A 6 55.38 -3.87 15.25
N SER A 7 54.07 -3.82 15.02
CA SER A 7 53.33 -4.99 14.53
C SER A 7 52.02 -4.58 13.82
N PRO A 8 51.84 -4.97 12.55
CA PRO A 8 50.66 -4.65 11.75
C PRO A 8 49.61 -5.76 11.91
N TYR A 9 48.56 -5.52 12.71
CA TYR A 9 47.36 -6.33 12.64
C TYR A 9 46.33 -5.62 11.75
N LEU A 10 46.58 -5.69 10.44
CA LEU A 10 45.54 -5.61 9.43
C LEU A 10 44.67 -6.85 9.56
N PHE A 11 43.67 -6.81 10.44
CA PHE A 11 42.54 -7.74 10.35
C PHE A 11 41.65 -7.27 9.20
N ALA A 12 42.04 -7.65 7.98
CA ALA A 12 41.16 -7.61 6.83
C ALA A 12 40.06 -8.66 7.02
N ILE A 13 38.95 -8.24 7.64
CA ILE A 13 37.73 -9.05 7.71
C ILE A 13 37.13 -9.04 6.31
N VAL A 14 37.46 -10.09 5.54
CA VAL A 14 36.75 -10.41 4.30
C VAL A 14 35.39 -10.97 4.73
N LEU A 15 34.40 -10.08 4.83
CA LEU A 15 33.00 -10.47 4.95
C LEU A 15 32.63 -11.21 3.65
N PRO A 16 32.26 -12.49 3.69
CA PRO A 16 31.74 -13.16 2.51
C PRO A 16 30.46 -12.44 2.09
N SER A 17 30.50 -11.79 0.93
CA SER A 17 29.34 -11.27 0.23
C SER A 17 28.44 -12.45 -0.12
N THR A 18 27.58 -12.86 0.81
CA THR A 18 26.42 -13.67 0.48
C THR A 18 25.59 -12.85 -0.48
N LEU A 19 25.65 -13.24 -1.75
CA LEU A 19 24.71 -12.79 -2.77
C LEU A 19 23.31 -13.00 -2.21
N GLY A 20 22.69 -11.91 -1.78
CA GLY A 20 21.31 -11.93 -1.34
C GLY A 20 20.49 -12.54 -2.46
N ALA A 21 19.90 -13.70 -2.21
CA ALA A 21 18.68 -14.09 -2.90
C ALA A 21 17.76 -12.86 -2.80
N GLY A 22 17.46 -12.25 -3.95
CA GLY A 22 16.71 -11.00 -4.00
C GLY A 22 15.48 -11.10 -3.09
N CYS A 23 15.30 -10.10 -2.23
CA CYS A 23 14.07 -9.86 -1.49
C CYS A 23 12.95 -9.59 -2.51
N GLY A 24 12.46 -10.65 -3.13
CA GLY A 24 11.55 -10.62 -4.27
C GLY A 24 10.28 -11.38 -3.95
N THR A 25 9.63 -11.07 -2.82
CA THR A 25 8.18 -11.22 -2.78
C THR A 25 7.65 -10.19 -3.77
N ASN A 26 7.38 -10.63 -5.00
CA ASN A 26 6.78 -9.79 -6.04
C ASN A 26 5.50 -9.20 -5.45
N SER A 27 5.51 -7.92 -5.11
CA SER A 27 4.32 -7.24 -4.66
C SER A 27 3.30 -7.27 -5.80
N ILE A 28 2.16 -7.90 -5.54
CA ILE A 28 1.13 -8.10 -6.54
C ILE A 28 0.30 -6.82 -6.67
N ALA A 29 0.05 -6.40 -7.90
CA ALA A 29 -0.92 -5.36 -8.24
C ALA A 29 -0.72 -3.99 -7.54
N THR A 30 0.53 -3.58 -7.30
CA THR A 30 0.87 -2.29 -6.65
C THR A 30 0.25 -1.08 -7.38
N ASN A 31 0.25 -1.09 -8.71
CA ASN A 31 -0.33 -0.01 -9.52
C ASN A 31 -1.87 -0.01 -9.46
N ASP A 32 -2.50 -1.18 -9.43
CA ASP A 32 -3.96 -1.28 -9.39
C ASP A 32 -4.50 -0.93 -8.00
N CYS A 33 -3.76 -1.27 -6.94
CA CYS A 33 -3.99 -0.76 -5.59
C CYS A 33 -4.07 0.77 -5.58
N GLN A 34 -3.09 1.46 -6.17
CA GLN A 34 -3.08 2.92 -6.20
C GLN A 34 -4.29 3.47 -6.96
N LYS A 35 -4.63 2.92 -8.13
CA LYS A 35 -5.81 3.37 -8.91
C LYS A 35 -7.09 3.27 -8.09
N ILE A 36 -7.32 2.11 -7.48
CA ILE A 36 -8.55 1.84 -6.71
C ILE A 36 -8.60 2.75 -5.49
N GLU A 37 -7.52 2.82 -4.71
CA GLU A 37 -7.51 3.63 -3.49
C GLU A 37 -7.61 5.12 -3.79
N TYR A 38 -7.03 5.60 -4.89
CA TYR A 38 -7.19 7.00 -5.28
C TYR A 38 -8.63 7.31 -5.66
N ALA A 39 -9.30 6.43 -6.41
CA ALA A 39 -10.71 6.56 -6.71
C ALA A 39 -11.55 6.59 -5.40
N ARG A 40 -11.29 5.67 -4.46
CA ARG A 40 -11.95 5.64 -3.15
C ARG A 40 -11.69 6.91 -2.33
N CYS A 41 -10.46 7.45 -2.33
CA CYS A 41 -10.13 8.70 -1.63
C CYS A 41 -10.92 9.89 -2.20
N ARG A 42 -11.11 9.97 -3.52
CA ARG A 42 -11.86 11.07 -4.16
C ARG A 42 -13.34 11.08 -3.77
N HIS A 43 -13.95 9.90 -3.69
CA HIS A 43 -15.38 9.75 -3.36
C HIS A 43 -15.64 9.58 -1.86
N ALA A 44 -14.59 9.56 -1.03
CA ALA A 44 -14.69 9.29 0.40
C ALA A 44 -15.69 10.23 1.12
N ASN A 45 -15.57 11.54 0.93
CA ASN A 45 -16.41 12.52 1.60
C ASN A 45 -17.88 12.42 1.16
N GLU A 46 -18.13 12.18 -0.14
CA GLU A 46 -19.48 12.01 -0.70
C GLU A 46 -20.18 10.78 -0.10
N CYS A 47 -19.40 9.77 0.28
CA CYS A 47 -19.86 8.54 0.87
C CYS A 47 -19.76 8.48 2.40
N GLY A 48 -19.42 9.60 3.06
CA GLY A 48 -19.33 9.68 4.52
C GLY A 48 -18.15 8.91 5.13
N ARG A 49 -17.14 8.56 4.33
CA ARG A 49 -15.88 7.97 4.81
C ARG A 49 -15.07 9.03 5.54
N ASP A 50 -14.81 8.82 6.82
CA ASP A 50 -14.03 9.76 7.63
C ASP A 50 -12.55 9.65 7.29
N LEU A 51 -12.11 10.45 6.32
CA LEU A 51 -10.72 10.45 5.88
C LEU A 51 -9.77 10.79 7.02
N SER A 52 -10.18 11.60 8.00
CA SER A 52 -9.31 12.01 9.11
C SER A 52 -8.74 10.81 9.87
N ARG A 53 -9.36 9.63 9.82
CA ARG A 53 -8.84 8.43 10.49
C ARG A 53 -7.68 7.75 9.76
N ILE A 54 -7.39 8.12 8.51
CA ILE A 54 -6.32 7.55 7.69
C ILE A 54 -5.03 8.34 7.95
N PRO A 55 -3.98 7.80 8.60
CA PRO A 55 -2.74 8.54 8.77
C PRO A 55 -2.09 8.87 7.40
N PRO A 56 -1.43 10.03 7.21
CA PRO A 56 -1.28 11.15 8.13
C PRO A 56 -2.39 12.22 8.00
N SER A 57 -3.56 11.89 7.44
CA SER A 57 -4.59 12.88 7.10
C SER A 57 -5.23 13.62 8.28
N GLN A 58 -5.09 13.11 9.52
CA GLN A 58 -5.59 13.72 10.76
C GLN A 58 -5.26 15.21 10.92
N GLN A 59 -4.17 15.67 10.29
CA GLN A 59 -3.65 17.04 10.40
C GLN A 59 -3.56 17.74 9.04
N SER A 60 -4.07 17.11 7.98
CA SER A 60 -3.98 17.66 6.63
C SER A 60 -5.09 18.67 6.36
N GLN A 61 -4.72 19.80 5.76
CA GLN A 61 -5.67 20.77 5.20
C GLN A 61 -6.35 20.23 3.92
N ASP A 62 -5.77 19.19 3.33
CA ASP A 62 -6.35 18.43 2.22
C ASP A 62 -6.38 16.92 2.59
N PRO A 63 -7.48 16.44 3.19
CA PRO A 63 -7.62 15.04 3.58
C PRO A 63 -7.58 14.07 2.39
N ILE A 64 -8.03 14.50 1.20
CA ILE A 64 -8.02 13.66 0.00
C ILE A 64 -6.58 13.46 -0.48
N ALA A 65 -5.80 14.53 -0.60
CA ALA A 65 -4.39 14.43 -0.97
C ALA A 65 -3.59 13.61 0.07
N ALA A 66 -3.89 13.77 1.36
CA ALA A 66 -3.26 12.95 2.40
C ALA A 66 -3.63 11.46 2.30
N CYS A 67 -4.89 11.14 2.01
CA CYS A 67 -5.33 9.77 1.73
C CYS A 67 -4.57 9.17 0.53
N MET A 68 -4.46 9.91 -0.58
CA MET A 68 -3.70 9.45 -1.76
C MET A 68 -2.22 9.23 -1.44
N ASN A 69 -1.58 10.16 -0.72
CA ASN A 69 -0.17 10.02 -0.33
C ASN A 69 0.08 8.82 0.59
N TYR A 70 -0.85 8.52 1.50
CA TYR A 70 -0.78 7.30 2.31
C TYR A 70 -0.76 6.05 1.42
N TYR A 71 -1.72 5.94 0.49
CA TYR A 71 -1.80 4.79 -0.40
C TYR A 71 -0.70 4.74 -1.46
N GLN A 72 -0.04 5.85 -1.76
CA GLN A 72 1.17 5.85 -2.58
C GLN A 72 2.25 4.93 -1.97
N ILE A 73 2.39 4.96 -0.65
CA ILE A 73 3.36 4.15 0.10
C ILE A 73 2.78 2.78 0.45
N ALA A 74 1.55 2.73 0.99
CA ALA A 74 0.94 1.47 1.42
C ALA A 74 0.84 0.46 0.26
N CYS A 75 0.52 0.92 -0.95
CA CYS A 75 0.43 0.06 -2.12
C CYS A 75 1.77 -0.46 -2.63
N LEU A 76 2.93 0.05 -2.17
CA LEU A 76 4.25 -0.49 -2.55
C LEU A 76 4.45 -1.92 -2.02
N HIS A 77 3.76 -2.27 -0.94
CA HIS A 77 3.76 -3.62 -0.36
C HIS A 77 2.89 -4.61 -1.17
N GLY A 78 2.14 -4.12 -2.16
CA GLY A 78 1.21 -4.92 -2.95
C GLY A 78 -0.12 -5.16 -2.24
N MET A 79 -1.03 -5.82 -2.96
CA MET A 79 -2.36 -6.15 -2.46
C MET A 79 -2.35 -7.53 -1.79
N VAL A 80 -3.09 -7.66 -0.69
CA VAL A 80 -3.34 -8.95 -0.04
C VAL A 80 -4.45 -9.67 -0.81
N ILE A 81 -4.12 -10.23 -1.97
CA ILE A 81 -5.05 -10.95 -2.85
C ILE A 81 -4.39 -12.25 -3.36
N PRO A 82 -5.17 -13.29 -3.68
CA PRO A 82 -4.62 -14.59 -4.06
C PRO A 82 -3.87 -14.57 -5.40
N SER A 83 -4.20 -13.63 -6.29
CA SER A 83 -3.60 -13.48 -7.61
C SER A 83 -3.79 -12.06 -8.14
N SER A 84 -2.94 -11.63 -9.08
CA SER A 84 -3.13 -10.35 -9.79
C SER A 84 -4.51 -10.31 -10.46
N PRO A 85 -5.26 -9.21 -10.34
CA PRO A 85 -6.52 -9.04 -11.06
C PRO A 85 -6.24 -8.85 -12.55
N SER A 86 -7.21 -9.22 -13.39
CA SER A 86 -7.20 -8.85 -14.80
C SER A 86 -7.51 -7.35 -14.98
N VAL A 87 -7.16 -6.81 -16.15
CA VAL A 87 -7.47 -5.40 -16.50
C VAL A 87 -8.97 -5.14 -16.42
N GLU A 88 -9.80 -6.10 -16.82
CA GLU A 88 -11.26 -6.04 -16.77
C GLU A 88 -11.78 -6.02 -15.34
N GLN A 89 -11.17 -6.79 -14.43
CA GLN A 89 -11.55 -6.80 -13.00
C GLN A 89 -11.24 -5.45 -12.34
N VAL A 90 -10.07 -4.87 -12.62
CA VAL A 90 -9.71 -3.53 -12.13
C VAL A 90 -10.66 -2.47 -12.70
N LYS A 91 -10.94 -2.54 -14.01
CA LYS A 91 -11.87 -1.62 -14.68
C LYS A 91 -13.29 -1.73 -14.12
N ALA A 92 -13.77 -2.94 -13.86
CA ALA A 92 -15.08 -3.17 -13.26
C ALA A 92 -15.17 -2.54 -11.87
N CYS A 93 -14.13 -2.72 -11.04
CA CYS A 93 -14.08 -2.13 -9.71
C CYS A 93 -14.07 -0.58 -9.76
N LEU A 94 -13.21 0.00 -10.60
CA LEU A 94 -13.15 1.45 -10.80
C LEU A 94 -14.49 2.00 -11.29
N ASN A 95 -15.16 1.32 -12.22
CA ASN A 95 -16.47 1.75 -12.71
C ASN A 95 -17.53 1.79 -11.61
N GLU A 96 -17.51 0.89 -10.63
CA GLU A 96 -18.44 0.97 -9.50
C GLU A 96 -18.17 2.22 -8.65
N ILE A 97 -16.90 2.51 -8.36
CA ILE A 97 -16.50 3.69 -7.59
C ILE A 97 -16.87 4.99 -8.33
N GLU A 98 -16.51 5.12 -9.61
CA GLU A 98 -16.72 6.33 -10.42
C GLU A 98 -18.21 6.60 -10.74
N LYS A 99 -19.08 5.58 -10.63
CA LYS A 99 -20.54 5.76 -10.70
C LYS A 99 -21.14 6.33 -9.40
N GLY A 100 -20.32 6.55 -8.36
CA GLY A 100 -20.77 7.02 -7.05
C GLY A 100 -21.35 5.90 -6.18
N ASN A 101 -21.02 4.63 -6.42
CA ASN A 101 -21.46 3.53 -5.57
C ASN A 101 -20.72 3.59 -4.22
N CYS A 102 -21.37 4.12 -3.19
CA CYS A 102 -20.73 4.26 -1.88
C CYS A 102 -20.39 2.94 -1.20
N THR A 103 -21.04 1.83 -1.54
CA THR A 103 -20.59 0.49 -1.10
C THR A 103 -19.23 0.16 -1.71
N ALA A 104 -18.98 0.52 -2.96
CA ALA A 104 -17.67 0.35 -3.59
C ALA A 104 -16.58 1.25 -2.97
N VAL A 105 -16.95 2.36 -2.33
CA VAL A 105 -16.01 3.23 -1.63
C VAL A 105 -15.69 2.72 -0.23
N LEU A 106 -16.72 2.36 0.54
CA LEU A 106 -16.61 2.00 1.96
C LEU A 106 -16.21 0.54 2.14
N THR A 107 -16.89 -0.37 1.45
CA THR A 107 -16.73 -1.83 1.58
C THR A 107 -16.62 -2.49 0.19
N PRO A 108 -15.53 -2.23 -0.54
CA PRO A 108 -15.43 -2.61 -1.95
C PRO A 108 -15.58 -4.12 -2.18
N GLN A 109 -15.15 -4.97 -1.25
CA GLN A 109 -15.32 -6.42 -1.37
C GLN A 109 -16.81 -6.86 -1.45
N ASP A 110 -17.75 -6.02 -1.05
CA ASP A 110 -19.19 -6.32 -1.07
C ASP A 110 -19.84 -6.01 -2.43
N VAL A 111 -19.13 -5.33 -3.35
CA VAL A 111 -19.66 -5.03 -4.69
C VAL A 111 -19.12 -6.01 -5.74
N PRO A 112 -19.96 -6.48 -6.70
CA PRO A 112 -19.53 -7.47 -7.69
C PRO A 112 -18.28 -7.07 -8.49
N GLY A 113 -18.10 -5.78 -8.78
CA GLY A 113 -16.94 -5.27 -9.52
C GLY A 113 -15.60 -5.34 -8.75
N CYS A 114 -15.65 -5.36 -7.42
CA CYS A 114 -14.50 -5.30 -6.53
C CYS A 114 -14.40 -6.50 -5.56
N GLN A 115 -15.27 -7.52 -5.71
CA GLN A 115 -15.38 -8.68 -4.81
C GLN A 115 -14.10 -9.53 -4.66
N TRP A 116 -13.13 -9.33 -5.55
CA TRP A 116 -11.83 -10.00 -5.51
C TRP A 116 -10.86 -9.36 -4.51
N LEU A 117 -11.22 -8.20 -3.93
CA LEU A 117 -10.47 -7.58 -2.85
C LEU A 117 -10.71 -8.32 -1.53
N THR A 118 -9.63 -8.48 -0.76
CA THR A 118 -9.73 -9.03 0.59
C THR A 118 -10.03 -7.90 1.58
N PRO A 119 -11.02 -8.05 2.47
CA PRO A 119 -11.25 -7.09 3.53
C PRO A 119 -10.06 -7.01 4.50
N PRO A 120 -9.82 -5.86 5.14
CA PRO A 120 -8.76 -5.73 6.15
C PRO A 120 -8.97 -6.74 7.29
N ALA A 121 -7.90 -7.40 7.72
CA ALA A 121 -7.94 -8.54 8.66
C ALA A 121 -8.37 -8.15 10.09
N ASP A 122 -8.32 -6.86 10.39
CA ASP A 122 -8.43 -6.29 11.71
C ASP A 122 -9.57 -5.28 11.71
N GLY A 123 -10.80 -5.81 11.76
CA GLY A 123 -11.97 -5.18 12.40
C GLY A 123 -12.26 -3.72 12.02
N SER A 124 -11.76 -3.25 10.88
CA SER A 124 -11.97 -1.90 10.36
C SER A 124 -13.36 -1.80 9.77
N THR A 125 -14.36 -2.27 10.51
CA THR A 125 -15.66 -1.63 10.51
C THR A 125 -15.40 -0.18 10.88
N GLU A 126 -15.29 0.69 9.87
CA GLU A 126 -15.71 2.06 9.98
C GLU A 126 -17.14 2.02 10.51
N LYS A 127 -17.28 2.00 11.85
CA LYS A 127 -18.58 2.10 12.49
C LYS A 127 -19.14 3.45 12.08
N LYS A 128 -20.19 3.36 11.28
CA LYS A 128 -21.14 4.41 10.95
C LYS A 128 -21.54 5.24 12.17
#